data_AF-Q2SNA0-F1
#
_entry.id   AF-Q2SNA0-F1
#
_cell.length_a   1.000
_cell.length_b   1.000
_cell.length_c   1.000
_cell.angle_alpha   90.00
_cell.angle_beta   90.00
_cell.angle_gamma   90.00
#
_symmetry.space_group_name_H-M   'P 1'
#
loop_
_entity.id
_entity.type
_entity.pdbx_description
1 polymer ?
#
loop_
_entity_poly.entity_id
_entity_poly.type
_entity_poly.pdbx_seq_one_letter_code
_entity_poly.pdbx_strand_id
1 'polypeptide(L)'
;MSLINDLALKLSDAAYEGHTFDCLPIRGEVEVLQVQVSDLDALPIYVTATETQILCISYLFRKGELLESRLAELNESLLEMSLPMPLSAFAIVDDFYVIYGALSPLSILENVLKELVTLARNANDCFQAFEEYLK
;
A
#
# COMPACT_ATOMS: atom_id res chain seq x y z
N MET A 1 -21.82 12.40 -0.42
CA MET A 1 -20.35 12.51 -0.41
C MET A 1 -19.82 11.09 -0.34
N SER A 2 -18.91 10.69 -1.20
CA SER A 2 -18.41 9.31 -1.19
C SER A 2 -17.47 9.07 -0.01
N LEU A 3 -17.31 7.80 0.38
CA LEU A 3 -16.47 7.40 1.50
C LEU A 3 -15.01 7.82 1.29
N ILE A 4 -14.53 7.77 0.05
CA ILE A 4 -13.19 8.22 -0.35
C ILE A 4 -13.02 9.73 -0.25
N ASN A 5 -14.01 10.53 -0.65
CA ASN A 5 -13.92 11.98 -0.54
C ASN A 5 -13.89 12.44 0.93
N ASP A 6 -14.67 11.80 1.81
CA ASP A 6 -14.61 12.07 3.26
C ASP A 6 -13.26 11.66 3.86
N LEU A 7 -12.72 10.51 3.44
CA LEU A 7 -11.40 10.06 3.88
C LEU A 7 -10.29 11.01 3.40
N ALA A 8 -10.33 11.47 2.15
CA ALA A 8 -9.34 12.40 1.61
C ALA A 8 -9.28 13.71 2.43
N LEU A 9 -10.45 14.29 2.76
CA LEU A 9 -10.52 15.49 3.59
C LEU A 9 -9.92 15.26 4.98
N LYS A 10 -10.26 14.13 5.61
CA LYS A 10 -9.73 13.78 6.94
C LYS A 10 -8.22 13.56 6.93
N LEU A 11 -7.66 12.98 5.86
CA LEU A 11 -6.24 12.71 5.73
C LEU A 11 -5.43 14.00 5.47
N SER A 12 -5.95 14.92 4.65
CA SER A 12 -5.25 16.17 4.32
C SER A 12 -4.97 17.06 5.53
N ASP A 13 -5.82 17.02 6.56
CA ASP A 13 -5.65 17.79 7.80
C ASP A 13 -4.97 16.98 8.93
N ALA A 14 -4.63 15.71 8.68
CA ALA A 14 -4.10 14.81 9.70
C ALA A 14 -2.58 14.73 9.68
N ALA A 15 -2.03 14.39 10.85
CA ALA A 15 -0.63 13.98 11.00
C ALA A 15 -0.56 12.77 11.93
N TYR A 16 0.38 11.86 11.67
CA TYR A 16 0.58 10.66 12.49
C TYR A 16 2.06 10.30 12.53
N GLU A 17 2.60 10.09 13.74
CA GLU A 17 4.04 9.83 13.96
C GLU A 17 4.99 10.86 13.31
N GLY A 18 4.54 12.10 13.14
CA GLY A 18 5.32 13.17 12.49
C GLY A 18 5.19 13.21 10.96
N HIS A 19 4.44 12.29 10.36
CA HIS A 19 4.17 12.25 8.92
C HIS A 19 2.84 12.93 8.58
N THR A 20 2.80 13.61 7.43
CA THR A 20 1.58 14.13 6.81
C THR A 20 1.23 13.34 5.54
N PHE A 21 0.04 13.57 5.00
CA PHE A 21 -0.52 12.77 3.91
C PHE A 21 -0.94 13.66 2.74
N ASP A 22 -0.23 13.57 1.62
CA ASP A 22 -0.66 14.20 0.38
C ASP A 22 -1.64 13.28 -0.36
N CYS A 23 -2.82 13.79 -0.68
CA CYS A 23 -3.95 13.01 -1.14
C CYS A 23 -4.39 13.48 -2.53
N LEU A 24 -4.26 12.61 -3.52
CA LEU A 24 -4.66 12.87 -4.90
C LEU A 24 -5.81 11.93 -5.33
N PRO A 25 -7.04 12.42 -5.43
CA PRO A 25 -8.17 11.63 -5.92
C PRO A 25 -8.00 11.29 -7.41
N ILE A 26 -8.09 10.01 -7.75
CA ILE A 26 -8.05 9.51 -9.13
C ILE A 26 -9.49 9.23 -9.58
N ARG A 27 -9.89 9.87 -10.68
CA ARG A 27 -11.23 9.67 -11.27
C ARG A 27 -11.21 8.46 -12.19
N GLY A 28 -12.11 7.51 -11.94
CA GLY A 28 -12.31 6.31 -12.77
C GLY A 28 -13.68 5.68 -12.49
N GLU A 29 -13.88 4.46 -12.97
CA GLU A 29 -15.08 3.66 -12.65
C GLU A 29 -15.16 3.33 -11.14
N VAL A 30 -13.99 3.15 -10.52
CA VAL A 30 -13.82 3.00 -9.07
C VAL A 30 -13.13 4.26 -8.55
N GLU A 31 -13.64 4.82 -7.45
CA GLU A 31 -12.99 5.92 -6.77
C GLU A 31 -11.75 5.41 -6.03
N VAL A 32 -10.59 5.93 -6.41
CA VAL A 32 -9.30 5.60 -5.82
C VAL A 32 -8.67 6.88 -5.27
N LEU A 33 -8.10 6.80 -4.08
CA LEU A 33 -7.30 7.87 -3.49
C LEU A 33 -5.83 7.46 -3.52
N GLN A 34 -5.00 8.18 -4.25
CA GLN A 34 -3.56 8.04 -4.11
C GLN A 34 -3.10 8.85 -2.91
N VAL A 35 -2.30 8.24 -2.04
CA VAL A 35 -1.77 8.84 -0.81
C VAL A 35 -0.25 8.72 -0.83
N GLN A 36 0.43 9.85 -0.66
CA GLN A 36 1.86 9.92 -0.39
C GLN A 36 2.08 10.27 1.08
N VAL A 37 2.90 9.48 1.78
CA VAL A 37 3.28 9.74 3.17
C VAL A 37 4.55 10.59 3.17
N SER A 38 4.56 11.71 3.89
CA SER A 38 5.72 12.61 3.95
C SER A 38 6.93 11.93 4.58
N ASP A 39 8.14 12.34 4.17
CA ASP A 39 9.42 11.92 4.79
C ASP A 39 9.71 10.42 4.75
N LEU A 40 8.87 9.66 4.06
CA LEU A 40 9.11 8.29 3.63
C LEU A 40 9.25 8.36 2.11
N ASP A 41 10.45 8.11 1.59
CA ASP A 41 10.71 7.97 0.15
C ASP A 41 10.10 6.65 -0.39
N ALA A 42 8.84 6.44 -0.03
CA ALA A 42 8.09 5.23 -0.21
C ALA A 42 7.22 5.34 -1.46
N LEU A 43 6.93 4.17 -2.03
CA LEU A 43 5.98 4.01 -3.12
C LEU A 43 4.60 4.54 -2.70
N PRO A 44 3.85 5.16 -3.64
CA PRO A 44 2.53 5.68 -3.34
C PRO A 44 1.58 4.56 -2.90
N ILE A 45 0.63 4.90 -2.02
CA ILE A 45 -0.43 3.99 -1.57
C ILE A 45 -1.73 4.37 -2.27
N TYR A 46 -2.40 3.39 -2.84
CA TYR A 46 -3.71 3.52 -3.46
C TYR A 46 -4.76 2.97 -2.50
N VAL A 47 -5.69 3.83 -2.11
CA VAL A 47 -6.74 3.52 -1.15
C VAL A 47 -8.08 3.44 -1.88
N THR A 48 -8.79 2.34 -1.66
CA THR A 48 -10.19 2.17 -2.06
C THR A 48 -11.02 1.89 -0.82
N ALA A 49 -12.24 2.42 -0.78
CA ALA A 49 -13.13 2.24 0.36
C ALA A 49 -14.50 1.79 -0.12
N THR A 50 -14.93 0.64 0.38
CA THR A 50 -16.21 -0.01 0.04
C THR A 50 -17.00 -0.28 1.32
N GLU A 51 -18.21 -0.80 1.19
CA GLU A 51 -19.00 -1.26 2.35
C GLU A 51 -18.39 -2.47 3.07
N THR A 52 -17.44 -3.16 2.42
CA THR A 52 -16.81 -4.38 2.96
C THR A 52 -15.49 -4.10 3.66
N GLN A 53 -14.68 -3.18 3.11
CA GLN A 53 -13.34 -2.87 3.61
C GLN A 53 -12.80 -1.55 3.06
N ILE A 54 -11.80 -1.02 3.77
CA ILE A 54 -10.84 -0.04 3.26
C ILE A 54 -9.59 -0.82 2.86
N LEU A 55 -9.23 -0.76 1.59
CA LEU A 55 -8.09 -1.49 1.03
C LEU A 55 -7.00 -0.50 0.63
N CYS A 56 -5.82 -0.67 1.20
CA CYS A 56 -4.62 0.12 0.94
C CYS A 56 -3.61 -0.75 0.18
N ILE A 57 -3.19 -0.34 -1.02
CA ILE A 57 -2.30 -1.11 -1.90
C ILE A 57 -1.10 -0.25 -2.28
N SER A 58 0.11 -0.83 -2.22
CA SER A 58 1.29 -0.27 -2.88
C SER A 58 1.85 -1.26 -3.89
N TYR A 59 2.20 -0.76 -5.08
CA TYR A 59 2.69 -1.56 -6.19
C TYR A 59 4.22 -1.61 -6.13
N LEU A 60 4.78 -2.80 -5.89
CA LEU A 60 6.21 -2.99 -5.72
C LEU A 60 6.93 -3.05 -7.07
N PHE A 61 6.61 -4.06 -7.88
CA PHE A 61 7.31 -4.34 -9.13
C PHE A 61 6.37 -4.96 -10.15
N ARG A 62 6.65 -4.75 -11.44
CA ARG A 62 6.04 -5.53 -12.51
C ARG A 62 6.80 -6.83 -12.72
N LYS A 63 6.08 -7.90 -13.04
CA LYS A 63 6.66 -9.20 -13.40
C LYS A 63 7.69 -9.09 -14.54
N GLY A 64 7.48 -8.19 -15.48
CA GLY A 64 8.40 -7.93 -16.59
C GLY A 64 9.75 -7.32 -16.18
N GLU A 65 9.84 -6.72 -14.99
CA GLU A 65 11.05 -6.08 -14.43
C GLU A 65 11.91 -7.08 -13.64
N LEU A 66 11.40 -8.30 -13.41
CA LEU A 66 12.05 -9.31 -12.57
C LEU A 66 12.86 -10.33 -13.37
N LEU A 67 13.95 -10.80 -12.78
CA LEU A 67 14.76 -11.91 -13.29
C LEU A 67 13.93 -13.19 -13.30
N GLU A 68 13.55 -13.66 -14.50
CA GLU A 68 12.70 -14.85 -14.67
C GLU A 68 13.25 -16.09 -13.95
N SER A 69 14.59 -16.24 -13.90
CA SER A 69 15.26 -17.34 -13.24
C SER A 69 15.13 -17.34 -11.71
N ARG A 70 14.76 -16.21 -11.09
CA ARG A 70 14.63 -16.06 -9.62
C ARG A 70 13.19 -15.86 -9.15
N LEU A 71 12.19 -15.94 -10.04
CA LEU A 71 10.79 -15.73 -9.68
C LEU A 71 10.28 -16.72 -8.61
N ALA A 72 10.73 -17.97 -8.65
CA ALA A 72 10.33 -18.98 -7.66
C ALA A 72 10.85 -18.62 -6.26
N GLU A 73 12.11 -18.21 -6.15
CA GLU A 73 12.78 -17.77 -4.92
C GLU A 73 12.14 -16.50 -4.35
N LEU A 74 11.81 -15.53 -5.21
CA LEU A 74 11.08 -14.33 -4.82
C LEU A 74 9.70 -14.67 -4.24
N ASN A 75 8.94 -15.53 -4.92
CA ASN A 75 7.60 -15.92 -4.46
C ASN A 75 7.65 -16.64 -3.11
N GLU A 76 8.62 -17.52 -2.89
CA GLU A 76 8.84 -18.19 -1.61
C GLU A 76 9.17 -17.16 -0.52
N SER A 77 10.07 -16.22 -0.79
CA SER A 77 10.43 -15.13 0.13
C SER A 77 9.23 -14.26 0.50
N LEU A 78 8.39 -13.89 -0.47
CA LEU A 78 7.15 -13.12 -0.22
C LEU A 78 6.16 -13.89 0.67
N LEU A 79 6.01 -15.19 0.45
CA LEU A 79 5.16 -16.05 1.28
C LEU A 79 5.70 -16.14 2.72
N GLU A 80 7.01 -16.31 2.89
CA GLU A 80 7.65 -16.35 4.21
C GLU A 80 7.54 -15.02 4.96
N MET A 81 7.64 -13.89 4.24
CA MET A 81 7.50 -12.55 4.83
C MET A 81 6.06 -12.18 5.18
N SER A 82 5.06 -12.83 4.57
CA SER A 82 3.64 -12.48 4.75
C SER A 82 3.11 -12.63 6.19
N LEU A 83 3.72 -13.50 7.00
CA LEU A 83 3.33 -13.72 8.39
C LEU A 83 4.03 -12.78 9.39
N PRO A 84 5.37 -12.59 9.33
CA PRO A 84 6.07 -11.71 10.27
C PRO A 84 5.89 -10.21 9.99
N MET A 85 5.54 -9.81 8.76
CA MET A 85 5.39 -8.40 8.42
C MET A 85 4.04 -7.85 8.92
N PRO A 86 4.04 -6.87 9.83
CA PRO A 86 2.81 -6.39 10.46
C PRO A 86 1.96 -5.60 9.46
N LEU A 87 0.63 -5.78 9.53
CA LEU A 87 -0.34 -4.99 8.75
C LEU A 87 -0.05 -5.00 7.24
N SER A 88 0.50 -6.11 6.73
CA SER A 88 0.82 -6.23 5.32
C SER A 88 0.70 -7.67 4.87
N ALA A 89 0.17 -7.85 3.67
CA ALA A 89 0.14 -9.09 2.93
C ALA A 89 0.63 -8.83 1.51
N PHE A 90 1.03 -9.89 0.81
CA PHE A 90 1.49 -9.82 -0.56
C PHE A 90 0.47 -10.46 -1.50
N ALA A 91 0.31 -9.88 -2.68
CA ALA A 91 -0.52 -10.44 -3.74
C ALA A 91 0.08 -10.12 -5.11
N ILE A 92 -0.51 -10.74 -6.14
CA ILE A 92 -0.29 -10.38 -7.53
C ILE A 92 -1.60 -9.84 -8.07
N VAL A 93 -1.57 -8.63 -8.62
CA VAL A 93 -2.69 -7.99 -9.31
C VAL A 93 -2.26 -7.72 -10.74
N ASP A 94 -2.92 -8.39 -11.69
CA ASP A 94 -2.48 -8.47 -13.08
C ASP A 94 -1.01 -8.91 -13.18
N ASP A 95 -0.13 -8.05 -13.68
CA ASP A 95 1.32 -8.30 -13.78
C ASP A 95 2.13 -7.62 -12.67
N PHE A 96 1.49 -7.12 -11.61
CA PHE A 96 2.18 -6.44 -10.52
C PHE A 96 2.22 -7.28 -9.25
N TYR A 97 3.40 -7.33 -8.64
CA TYR A 97 3.56 -7.69 -7.25
C TYR A 97 3.17 -6.49 -6.38
N VAL A 98 2.26 -6.73 -5.43
CA VAL A 98 1.75 -5.68 -4.55
C VAL A 98 1.90 -6.09 -3.09
N ILE A 99 2.14 -5.09 -2.25
CA ILE A 99 1.97 -5.17 -0.80
C ILE A 99 0.69 -4.42 -0.45
N TYR A 100 -0.14 -5.02 0.40
CA TYR A 100 -1.42 -4.43 0.73
C TYR A 100 -1.82 -4.70 2.17
N GLY A 101 -2.69 -3.86 2.66
CA GLY A 101 -3.35 -4.04 3.93
C GLY A 101 -4.82 -3.67 3.83
N ALA A 102 -5.64 -4.33 4.65
CA ALA A 102 -7.09 -4.22 4.60
C ALA A 102 -7.64 -3.93 5.99
N LEU A 103 -8.42 -2.85 6.10
CA LEU A 103 -9.09 -2.49 7.33
C LEU A 103 -10.61 -2.67 7.21
N SER A 104 -11.24 -2.82 8.37
CA SER A 104 -12.70 -2.71 8.50
C SER A 104 -13.19 -1.37 7.92
N PRO A 105 -14.36 -1.33 7.26
CA PRO A 105 -14.98 -0.10 6.78
C PRO A 105 -15.41 0.83 7.94
N LEU A 106 -15.45 0.30 9.16
CA LEU A 106 -15.76 1.04 10.40
C LEU A 106 -14.49 1.49 11.14
N SER A 107 -13.31 1.32 10.54
CA SER A 107 -12.05 1.73 11.17
C SER A 107 -12.01 3.23 11.43
N ILE A 108 -11.60 3.59 12.64
CA ILE A 108 -11.38 4.99 13.00
C ILE A 108 -10.18 5.56 12.24
N LEU A 109 -10.15 6.89 12.08
CA LEU A 109 -9.10 7.59 11.35
C LEU A 109 -7.70 7.22 11.84
N GLU A 110 -7.49 7.12 13.15
CA GLU A 110 -6.19 6.76 13.73
C GLU A 110 -5.66 5.40 13.23
N ASN A 111 -6.53 4.40 13.07
CA ASN A 111 -6.14 3.10 12.53
C ASN A 111 -5.76 3.20 11.04
N VAL A 112 -6.47 4.05 10.28
CA VAL A 112 -6.13 4.28 8.86
C VAL A 112 -4.79 5.00 8.74
N LEU A 113 -4.53 6.00 9.57
CA LEU A 113 -3.24 6.72 9.60
C LEU A 113 -2.09 5.77 9.95
N LYS A 114 -2.28 4.94 10.99
CA LYS A 114 -1.33 3.90 11.37
C LYS A 114 -1.07 2.91 10.23
N GLU A 115 -2.12 2.48 9.54
CA GLU A 115 -1.99 1.60 8.39
C GLU A 115 -1.14 2.24 7.29
N LEU A 116 -1.45 3.47 6.90
CA LEU A 116 -0.75 4.17 5.81
C LEU A 116 0.74 4.33 6.10
N VAL A 117 1.10 4.75 7.33
CA VAL A 117 2.51 4.88 7.72
C VAL A 117 3.20 3.51 7.80
N THR A 118 2.53 2.49 8.34
CA THR A 118 3.11 1.14 8.45
C THR A 118 3.32 0.52 7.06
N LEU A 119 2.32 0.59 6.19
CA LEU A 119 2.37 0.06 4.84
C LEU A 119 3.41 0.79 3.99
N ALA A 120 3.55 2.12 4.14
CA ALA A 120 4.60 2.88 3.44
C ALA A 120 6.01 2.42 3.84
N ARG A 121 6.26 2.23 5.14
CA ARG A 121 7.55 1.72 5.65
C ARG A 121 7.81 0.31 5.13
N ASN A 122 6.83 -0.59 5.27
CA ASN A 122 6.93 -1.97 4.81
C ASN A 122 7.14 -2.06 3.30
N ALA A 123 6.46 -1.23 2.51
CA ALA A 123 6.64 -1.18 1.06
C ALA A 123 8.06 -0.77 0.69
N ASN A 124 8.63 0.23 1.36
CA ASN A 124 10.02 0.63 1.14
C ASN A 124 11.00 -0.47 1.55
N ASP A 125 10.81 -1.08 2.72
CA ASP A 125 11.68 -2.17 3.21
C ASP A 125 11.64 -3.38 2.26
N CYS A 126 10.45 -3.74 1.78
CA CYS A 126 10.28 -4.79 0.77
C CYS A 126 10.90 -4.42 -0.57
N PHE A 127 10.73 -3.18 -1.03
CA PHE A 127 11.30 -2.73 -2.29
C PHE A 127 12.83 -2.88 -2.26
N GLN A 128 13.47 -2.45 -1.17
CA GLN A 128 14.90 -2.58 -0.97
C GLN A 128 15.34 -4.04 -0.83
N ALA A 129 14.61 -4.86 -0.07
CA ALA A 129 14.94 -6.28 0.12
C ALA A 129 14.87 -7.09 -1.18
N PHE A 130 14.00 -6.71 -2.12
CA PHE A 130 13.80 -7.44 -3.36
C PHE A 130 14.45 -6.79 -4.59
N GLU A 131 15.23 -5.73 -4.40
CA GLU A 131 15.97 -5.05 -5.48
C GLU A 131 16.89 -6.03 -6.23
N GLU A 132 17.45 -7.03 -5.53
CA GLU A 132 18.32 -8.07 -6.13
C GLU A 132 17.63 -9.01 -7.13
N TYR A 133 16.30 -8.96 -7.21
CA TYR A 133 15.49 -9.75 -8.14
C TYR A 133 15.13 -8.98 -9.41
N LEU A 134 15.50 -7.69 -9.51
CA LEU A 134 15.25 -6.84 -10.67
C LEU A 134 16.30 -7.06 -11.78
N LYS A 135 15.89 -6.80 -13.03
CA LYS A 135 16.72 -6.88 -14.25
C LYS A 135 17.74 -5.76 -14.37
#